data_AF-A0A959WVD5-F1
#
_entry.id   AF-A0A959WVD5-F1
#
_cell.length_a   1.000
_cell.length_b   1.000
_cell.length_c   1.000
_cell.angle_alpha   90.00
_cell.angle_beta   90.00
_cell.angle_gamma   90.00
#
_symmetry.space_group_name_H-M   'P 1'
#
loop_
_entity.id
_entity.type
_entity.pdbx_description
1 polymer ?
#
loop_
_entity_poly.entity_id
_entity_poly.type
_entity_poly.pdbx_seq_one_letter_code
_entity_poly.pdbx_strand_id
1 'polypeptide(L)' 'MPLERAQKSELRDKVSLANKSNVDEVAAMVMEARSTLAEDDKDYERLSGWLSDLEVIKGGKVVGRFGDTA' A
#
# COMPACT_ATOMS: atom_id res chain seq x y z
N MET A 1 0.11 -18.68 1.10
CA MET A 1 -0.78 -18.87 -0.08
C MET A 1 -0.61 -17.65 -0.94
N PRO A 2 -0.36 -17.75 -2.26
CA PRO A 2 -0.21 -16.56 -3.09
C PRO A 2 -1.53 -15.79 -3.16
N LEU A 3 -1.49 -14.46 -3.18
CA LEU A 3 -2.69 -13.65 -3.40
C LEU A 3 -3.28 -13.93 -4.79
N GLU A 4 -4.62 -13.96 -4.88
CA GLU A 4 -5.31 -14.07 -6.15
C GLU A 4 -5.03 -12.83 -7.01
N ARG A 5 -4.86 -13.02 -8.33
CA ARG A 5 -4.52 -11.91 -9.25
C ARG A 5 -5.55 -10.77 -9.19
N ALA A 6 -6.83 -11.10 -9.00
CA ALA A 6 -7.90 -10.13 -8.85
C ALA A 6 -7.71 -9.28 -7.59
N GLN A 7 -7.42 -9.90 -6.44
CA GLN A 7 -7.16 -9.22 -5.18
C GLN A 7 -5.93 -8.29 -5.27
N LYS A 8 -4.87 -8.72 -5.95
CA LYS A 8 -3.69 -7.87 -6.18
C LYS A 8 -4.02 -6.62 -6.98
N SER A 9 -4.82 -6.76 -8.03
CA SER A 9 -5.21 -5.63 -8.87
C SER A 9 -6.08 -4.65 -8.08
N GLU A 10 -7.07 -5.16 -7.35
CA GLU A 10 -7.96 -4.33 -6.55
C GLU A 10 -7.21 -3.56 -5.45
N LEU A 11 -6.32 -4.25 -4.70
CA LEU A 11 -5.51 -3.60 -3.68
C LEU A 11 -4.59 -2.52 -4.28
N ARG A 12 -3.99 -2.80 -5.44
CA ARG A 12 -3.16 -1.81 -6.14
C ARG A 12 -3.97 -0.57 -6.50
N ASP A 13 -5.16 -0.74 -7.04
CA ASP A 13 -6.01 0.37 -7.47
C ASP A 13 -6.45 1.21 -6.25
N LYS A 14 -6.80 0.55 -5.13
CA LYS A 14 -7.13 1.22 -3.87
C LYS A 14 -5.95 1.99 -3.29
N VAL A 15 -4.75 1.41 -3.29
CA VAL A 15 -3.52 2.09 -2.86
C VAL A 15 -3.22 3.30 -3.74
N SER A 16 -3.40 3.17 -5.06
CA SER A 16 -3.18 4.28 -6.00
C SER A 16 -4.18 5.43 -5.85
N LEU A 17 -5.39 5.15 -5.36
CA LEU A 17 -6.45 6.14 -5.11
C LEU A 17 -6.54 6.57 -3.65
N ALA A 18 -5.64 6.06 -2.79
CA ALA A 18 -5.63 6.35 -1.38
C ALA A 18 -5.30 7.83 -1.13
N ASN A 19 -6.04 8.43 -0.22
CA ASN A 19 -5.91 9.81 0.20
C ASN A 19 -6.20 9.91 1.71
N LYS A 20 -6.04 11.09 2.30
CA LYS A 20 -6.15 11.27 3.75
C LYS A 20 -7.48 10.82 4.37
N SER A 21 -8.58 10.77 3.59
CA SER A 21 -9.88 10.35 4.14
C SER A 21 -10.08 8.83 4.16
N ASN A 22 -9.37 8.06 3.33
CA ASN A 22 -9.53 6.60 3.22
C ASN A 22 -8.23 5.82 3.44
N VAL A 23 -7.10 6.50 3.68
CA VAL A 23 -5.78 5.86 3.85
C VAL A 23 -5.76 4.81 4.96
N ASP A 24 -6.48 5.04 6.06
CA ASP A 24 -6.56 4.10 7.18
C ASP A 24 -7.31 2.81 6.80
N GLU A 25 -8.39 2.94 6.03
CA GLU A 25 -9.16 1.79 5.53
C GLU A 25 -8.34 0.98 4.52
N VAL A 26 -7.68 1.66 3.59
CA VAL A 26 -6.81 0.99 2.60
C VAL A 26 -5.63 0.32 3.29
N ALA A 27 -5.02 0.95 4.29
CA ALA A 27 -3.93 0.36 5.06
C ALA A 27 -4.38 -0.89 5.81
N ALA A 28 -5.58 -0.90 6.39
CA ALA A 28 -6.14 -2.07 7.05
C ALA A 28 -6.32 -3.25 6.07
N MET A 29 -6.87 -2.98 4.88
CA MET A 29 -7.04 -4.02 3.83
C MET A 29 -5.70 -4.60 3.37
N VAL A 30 -4.68 -3.76 3.17
CA VAL A 30 -3.33 -4.20 2.78
C VAL A 30 -2.68 -5.00 3.90
N MET A 31 -2.87 -4.62 5.16
CA MET A 31 -2.35 -5.33 6.32
C MET A 31 -3.00 -6.70 6.50
N GLU A 32 -4.32 -6.80 6.31
CA GLU A 32 -5.05 -8.07 6.33
C GLU A 32 -4.59 -8.98 5.19
N ALA A 33 -4.48 -8.47 3.97
CA ALA A 33 -3.95 -9.24 2.85
C ALA A 33 -2.52 -9.75 3.16
N ARG A 34 -1.68 -8.90 3.75
CA ARG A 34 -0.30 -9.26 4.13
C ARG A 34 -0.25 -10.32 5.23
N SER A 35 -1.16 -10.30 6.20
CA SER A 35 -1.13 -11.27 7.32
C SER A 35 -1.42 -12.71 6.87
N THR A 36 -2.05 -12.89 5.70
CA THR A 36 -2.29 -14.20 5.09
C THR A 36 -1.11 -14.74 4.29
N LEU A 37 -0.06 -13.93 4.10
CA LEU A 37 1.15 -14.26 3.35
C LEU A 37 2.29 -14.65 4.28
N ALA A 38 3.19 -15.47 3.75
CA ALA A 38 4.45 -15.76 4.42
C ALA A 38 5.43 -14.58 4.24
N GLU A 39 6.31 -14.36 5.22
CA GLU A 39 7.26 -13.23 5.20
C GLU A 39 8.29 -13.33 4.06
N ASP A 40 8.50 -14.52 3.50
CA ASP A 40 9.37 -14.78 2.35
C ASP A 40 8.65 -14.61 0.99
N ASP A 41 7.36 -14.30 1.00
CA ASP A 41 6.58 -14.07 -0.22
C ASP A 41 6.90 -12.69 -0.82
N LYS A 42 7.10 -12.63 -2.13
CA LYS A 42 7.32 -11.37 -2.86
C LYS A 42 6.14 -10.40 -2.72
N ASP A 43 4.93 -10.91 -2.57
CA ASP A 43 3.76 -10.09 -2.32
C ASP A 43 3.78 -9.52 -0.90
N TYR A 44 4.35 -10.22 0.10
CA TYR A 44 4.51 -9.69 1.45
C TYR A 44 5.42 -8.45 1.47
N GLU A 45 6.57 -8.52 0.78
CA GLU A 45 7.47 -7.38 0.63
C GLU A 45 6.78 -6.22 -0.11
N ARG A 46 6.06 -6.51 -1.20
CA ARG A 46 5.33 -5.48 -1.96
C ARG A 46 4.26 -4.78 -1.12
N LEU A 47 3.44 -5.53 -0.38
CA LEU A 47 2.41 -4.95 0.48
C LEU A 47 3.02 -4.12 1.61
N SER A 48 4.19 -4.51 2.12
CA SER A 48 4.93 -3.70 3.11
C SER A 48 5.41 -2.37 2.53
N GLY A 49 5.82 -2.34 1.26
CA GLY A 49 6.10 -1.10 0.53
C GLY A 49 4.87 -0.22 0.42
N TRP A 50 3.71 -0.78 0.04
CA TRP A 50 2.46 -0.03 -0.03
C TRP A 50 2.02 0.52 1.32
N LEU A 51 2.17 -0.22 2.41
CA LEU A 51 1.90 0.28 3.76
C LEU A 51 2.77 1.50 4.10
N SER A 52 4.04 1.48 3.72
CA SER A 52 4.94 2.63 3.92
C SER A 52 4.48 3.85 3.11
N ASP A 53 4.06 3.66 1.85
CA ASP A 53 3.51 4.74 1.02
C ASP A 53 2.20 5.31 1.60
N LEU A 54 1.35 4.45 2.16
CA LEU A 54 0.11 4.87 2.83
C LEU A 54 0.41 5.64 4.13
N GLU A 55 1.39 5.23 4.93
CA GLU A 55 1.82 5.99 6.11
C GLU A 55 2.31 7.39 5.75
N VAL A 56 2.99 7.52 4.61
CA VAL A 56 3.42 8.81 4.06
C VAL A 56 2.22 9.70 3.72
N ILE A 57 1.20 9.16 3.04
CA ILE A 57 -0.06 9.85 2.72
C ILE A 57 -0.78 10.28 4.01
N LYS A 58 -0.86 9.38 5.01
CA LYS A 58 -1.47 9.63 6.33
C LYS A 58 -0.75 10.72 7.10
N GLY A 59 0.58 10.64 7.17
CA GLY A 59 1.45 11.62 7.82
C GLY A 59 1.52 12.96 7.09
N GLY A 60 0.92 13.07 5.90
CA GLY A 60 0.88 14.29 5.12
C GLY A 60 2.24 14.70 4.54
N LYS A 61 3.26 13.83 4.59
CA LYS A 61 4.47 14.03 3.81
C LYS A 61 4.11 13.70 2.37
N VAL A 62 3.97 14.69 1.52
CA VAL A 62 3.99 14.45 0.08
C VAL A 62 5.42 14.00 -0.24
N VAL A 63 5.66 12.70 -0.41
CA VAL A 63 6.88 12.24 -1.08
C VAL A 63 6.70 12.62 -2.54
N GLY A 64 7.11 13.85 -2.87
CA GLY A 64 7.20 14.34 -4.22
C GLY A 64 8.18 13.46 -4.99
N ARG A 65 7.65 12.47 -5.71
CA ARG A 65 8.36 11.85 -6.85
C ARG A 65 8.35 12.77 -8.08
N PHE A 66 7.97 14.03 -7.92
CA PHE A 66 8.31 15.11 -8.81
C PHE A 66 9.17 16.08 -7.99
N GLY A 67 10.45 16.13 -8.34
CA GLY A 67 11.36 17.09 -7.74
C GLY A 67 10.85 18.51 -7.99
N ASP A 68 10.98 19.35 -6.99
CA ASP A 68 11.35 20.74 -7.23
C ASP A 68 12.53 21.03 -6.31
N THR A 69 13.70 20.97 -6.92
CA THR A 69 14.92 21.61 -6.45
C THR A 69 14.88 23.01 -7.06
N ALA A 70 14.48 24.01 -6.28
CA ALA A 70 14.85 25.43 -6.44
C ALA A 70 14.40 26.24 -5.21
#